data_AF-A0A1V4Z0E8-F1
#
_entry.id   AF-A0A1V4Z0E8-F1
#
_cell.length_a   1.000
_cell.length_b   1.000
_cell.length_c   1.000
_cell.angle_alpha   90.00
_cell.angle_beta   90.00
_cell.angle_gamma   90.00
#
_symmetry.space_group_name_H-M   'P 1'
#
loop_
_entity.id
_entity.type
_entity.pdbx_description
1 polymer ?
#
loop_
_entity_poly.entity_id
_entity_poly.type
_entity_poly.pdbx_seq_one_letter_code
_entity_poly.pdbx_strand_id
1 'polypeptide(L)'
;MANIYFSSELQALMAKRPALKPRIEHTVNDFFPEIEEARFGRASRSAYYDFRSGTIRVNGGSSVYVIGHELVHFMQDPRHYRGPVTYPSGERSCDLFLFARSPALVADVWDGDASYLLHGATARALKTRFSRPAGQRLVHDVCAEAVRLRDAGKRDYIKWAEHAIALRTVS
;
A
#
# COMPACT_ATOMS: atom_id res chain seq x y z
N MET A 1 -7.02 17.80 -4.76
CA MET A 1 -6.33 17.44 -3.50
C MET A 1 -7.36 16.86 -2.56
N ALA A 2 -7.04 15.76 -1.89
CA ALA A 2 -7.95 15.08 -0.97
C ALA A 2 -8.21 15.92 0.29
N ASN A 3 -9.41 15.81 0.86
CA ASN A 3 -9.73 16.32 2.19
C ASN A 3 -9.24 15.31 3.24
N ILE A 4 -8.11 15.61 3.88
CA ILE A 4 -7.48 14.73 4.86
C ILE A 4 -7.76 15.23 6.28
N TYR A 5 -8.45 14.40 7.06
CA TYR A 5 -8.82 14.70 8.45
C TYR A 5 -7.91 13.98 9.41
N PHE A 6 -7.33 14.69 10.37
CA PHE A 6 -6.44 14.12 11.39
C PHE A 6 -7.06 14.19 12.78
N SER A 7 -7.09 13.07 13.51
CA SER A 7 -7.50 13.09 14.92
C SER A 7 -6.56 13.95 15.77
N SER A 8 -7.06 14.49 16.89
CA SER A 8 -6.26 15.31 17.83
C SER A 8 -5.01 14.57 18.32
N GLU A 9 -5.13 13.27 18.61
CA GLU A 9 -4.01 12.42 19.02
C GLU A 9 -2.93 12.27 17.94
N LEU A 10 -3.34 12.18 16.67
CA LEU A 10 -2.41 12.12 15.55
C LEU A 10 -1.76 13.48 15.33
N GLN A 11 -2.49 14.58 15.47
CA GLN A 11 -1.92 15.94 15.43
C GLN A 11 -0.84 16.12 16.50
N ALA A 12 -1.08 15.66 17.74
CA ALA A 12 -0.08 15.68 18.80
C ALA A 12 1.16 14.81 18.48
N LEU A 13 0.98 13.69 17.78
CA LEU A 13 2.10 12.87 17.30
C LEU A 13 2.87 13.57 16.17
N MET A 14 2.18 14.20 15.21
CA MET A 14 2.81 14.95 14.11
C MET A 14 3.62 16.14 14.62
N ALA A 15 3.19 16.80 15.70
CA ALA A 15 4.00 17.83 16.37
C ALA A 15 5.35 17.29 16.87
N LYS A 16 5.41 16.02 17.29
CA LYS A 16 6.65 15.34 17.71
C LYS A 16 7.42 14.69 16.55
N ARG A 17 6.73 14.41 15.45
CA ARG A 17 7.23 13.71 14.26
C ARG A 17 6.80 14.48 13.01
N PRO A 18 7.39 15.66 12.73
CA PRO A 18 6.89 16.59 11.72
C PRO A 18 6.89 16.02 10.30
N ALA A 19 7.75 15.03 10.00
CA ALA A 19 7.77 14.36 8.70
C ALA A 19 6.54 13.46 8.44
N LEU A 20 5.75 13.10 9.46
CA LEU A 20 4.62 12.19 9.28
C LEU A 20 3.48 12.82 8.47
N LYS A 21 3.15 14.10 8.71
CA LYS A 21 2.10 14.81 7.97
C LYS A 21 2.39 14.86 6.45
N PRO A 22 3.54 15.39 5.98
CA PRO A 22 3.84 15.43 4.56
C PRO A 22 3.96 14.03 3.97
N ARG A 23 4.37 13.00 4.73
CA ARG A 23 4.36 11.62 4.25
C ARG A 23 2.95 11.11 3.98
N ILE A 24 1.99 11.36 4.88
CA ILE A 24 0.58 11.01 4.67
C ILE A 24 0.03 11.77 3.45
N GLU A 25 0.24 13.08 3.39
CA GLU A 25 -0.23 13.93 2.30
C GLU A 25 0.36 13.51 0.95
N HIS A 26 1.66 13.23 0.89
CA HIS A 26 2.33 12.67 -0.29
C HIS A 26 1.71 11.34 -0.69
N THR A 27 1.52 10.42 0.27
CA THR A 27 0.98 9.09 -0.04
C THR A 27 -0.41 9.19 -0.65
N VAL A 28 -1.30 10.00 -0.04
CA VAL A 28 -2.68 10.17 -0.51
C VAL A 28 -2.71 10.89 -1.86
N ASN A 29 -2.08 12.05 -1.98
CA ASN A 29 -2.25 12.89 -3.17
C ASN A 29 -1.52 12.34 -4.40
N ASP A 30 -0.39 11.67 -4.22
CA ASP A 30 0.44 11.25 -5.36
C ASP A 30 0.12 9.84 -5.83
N PHE A 31 -0.33 8.95 -4.93
CA PHE A 31 -0.63 7.55 -5.28
C PHE A 31 -2.11 7.20 -5.25
N PHE A 32 -2.96 7.98 -4.57
CA PHE A 32 -4.40 7.73 -4.45
C PHE A 32 -5.24 8.95 -4.83
N PRO A 33 -5.06 9.52 -6.04
CA PRO A 33 -5.76 10.73 -6.47
C PRO A 33 -7.29 10.59 -6.51
N GLU A 34 -7.81 9.35 -6.57
CA GLU A 34 -9.24 9.05 -6.53
C GLU A 34 -9.87 9.16 -5.12
N ILE A 35 -9.05 9.27 -4.06
CA ILE A 35 -9.55 9.44 -2.70
C ILE A 35 -9.88 10.92 -2.47
N GLU A 36 -11.17 11.23 -2.38
CA GLU A 36 -11.64 12.60 -2.10
C GLU A 36 -11.59 12.95 -0.61
N GLU A 37 -11.86 11.99 0.28
CA GLU A 37 -11.82 12.15 1.73
C GLU A 37 -11.15 10.94 2.38
N ALA A 38 -10.24 11.19 3.32
CA ALA A 38 -9.63 10.17 4.16
C ALA A 38 -9.47 10.66 5.60
N ARG A 39 -9.72 9.76 6.55
CA ARG A 39 -9.57 10.02 7.99
C ARG A 39 -8.36 9.28 8.53
N PHE A 40 -7.51 9.99 9.24
CA PHE A 40 -6.31 9.46 9.85
C PHE A 40 -6.34 9.63 11.37
N GLY A 41 -5.95 8.57 12.07
CA GLY A 41 -5.85 8.55 13.53
C GLY A 41 -4.53 7.96 13.99
N ARG A 42 -4.23 8.11 15.28
CA ARG A 42 -3.03 7.52 15.88
C ARG A 42 -3.24 6.03 16.16
N ALA A 43 -2.22 5.23 15.86
CA ALA A 43 -2.05 3.87 16.35
C ALA A 43 -0.99 3.83 17.46
N SER A 44 -1.16 2.92 18.42
CA SER A 44 -0.21 2.73 19.53
C SER A 44 0.96 1.83 19.18
N ARG A 45 0.77 0.88 18.27
CA ARG A 45 1.76 -0.12 17.85
C ARG A 45 1.91 -0.14 16.34
N SER A 46 1.18 -0.99 15.63
CA SER A 46 1.21 -1.10 14.17
C SER A 46 0.14 -0.22 13.53
N ALA A 47 0.38 0.22 12.30
CA ALA A 47 -0.68 0.82 11.51
C ALA A 47 -1.77 -0.23 11.19
N TYR A 48 -3.00 0.24 10.98
CA TYR A 48 -4.13 -0.59 10.57
C TYR A 48 -5.30 0.27 10.08
N TYR A 49 -6.15 -0.29 9.23
CA TYR A 49 -7.44 0.29 8.90
C TYR A 49 -8.52 -0.09 9.94
N ASP A 50 -9.10 0.92 10.60
CA ASP A 50 -10.20 0.73 11.55
C ASP A 50 -11.55 0.69 10.80
N PHE A 51 -11.96 -0.53 10.46
CA PHE A 51 -13.22 -0.81 9.76
C PHE A 51 -14.49 -0.36 10.50
N ARG A 52 -14.41 -0.02 11.80
CA ARG A 52 -15.58 0.48 12.54
C ARG A 52 -15.80 1.98 12.34
N SER A 53 -14.71 2.72 12.17
CA SER A 53 -14.74 4.18 12.08
C SER A 53 -14.36 4.72 10.70
N GLY A 54 -13.90 3.86 9.79
CA GLY A 54 -13.35 4.26 8.49
C GLY A 54 -12.04 5.04 8.60
N THR A 55 -11.28 4.85 9.69
CA THR A 55 -10.07 5.62 9.99
C THR A 55 -8.82 4.81 9.71
N ILE A 56 -7.90 5.35 8.91
CA ILE A 56 -6.55 4.82 8.75
C ILE A 56 -5.73 5.18 10.00
N ARG A 57 -5.33 4.18 10.79
CA ARG A 57 -4.56 4.36 12.02
C ARG A 57 -3.08 4.20 11.72
N VAL A 58 -2.28 5.21 12.01
CA VAL A 58 -0.83 5.25 11.72
C VAL A 58 -0.02 5.59 12.96
N ASN A 59 1.26 5.21 12.96
CA ASN A 59 2.21 5.55 14.01
C ASN A 59 3.34 6.45 13.45
N GLY A 60 4.30 6.85 14.30
CA GLY A 60 5.38 7.76 13.89
C GLY A 60 6.38 7.17 12.88
N GLY A 61 6.47 5.85 12.81
CA GLY A 61 7.32 5.09 11.90
C GLY A 61 6.60 4.57 10.65
N SER A 62 5.30 4.84 10.48
CA SER A 62 4.56 4.40 9.29
C SER A 62 5.19 4.97 8.02
N SER A 63 5.67 4.07 7.16
CA SER A 63 6.26 4.35 5.85
C SER A 63 5.20 4.70 4.82
N VAL A 64 5.61 5.10 3.61
CA VAL A 64 4.66 5.38 2.50
C VAL A 64 3.95 4.08 2.10
N TYR A 65 4.67 2.97 2.07
CA TYR A 65 4.15 1.63 1.84
C TYR A 65 3.09 1.27 2.88
N VAL A 66 3.38 1.41 4.18
CA VAL A 66 2.42 1.08 5.24
C VAL A 66 1.17 1.96 5.15
N ILE A 67 1.34 3.27 4.94
CA ILE A 67 0.19 4.18 4.77
C ILE A 67 -0.64 3.78 3.55
N GLY A 68 0.02 3.50 2.43
CA GLY A 68 -0.63 3.08 1.19
C GLY A 68 -1.36 1.76 1.32
N HIS A 69 -0.79 0.78 2.02
CA HIS A 69 -1.40 -0.52 2.28
C HIS A 69 -2.74 -0.35 3.00
N GLU A 70 -2.76 0.46 4.08
CA GLU A 70 -4.00 0.72 4.81
C GLU A 70 -5.01 1.57 4.02
N LEU A 71 -4.55 2.42 3.10
CA LEU A 71 -5.43 3.11 2.16
C LEU A 71 -6.11 2.14 1.20
N VAL A 72 -5.44 1.06 0.76
CA VAL A 72 -6.10 0.03 -0.04
C VAL A 72 -7.16 -0.71 0.78
N HIS A 73 -6.91 -1.03 2.05
CA HIS A 73 -7.95 -1.55 2.95
C HIS A 73 -9.15 -0.61 3.06
N PHE A 74 -8.93 0.70 3.18
CA PHE A 74 -10.00 1.69 3.15
C PHE A 74 -10.81 1.62 1.84
N MET A 75 -10.13 1.51 0.69
CA MET A 75 -10.79 1.40 -0.61
C MET A 75 -11.51 0.07 -0.86
N GLN A 76 -11.18 -0.97 -0.10
CA GLN A 76 -11.92 -2.24 -0.08
C GLN A 76 -13.23 -2.15 0.72
N ASP A 77 -13.42 -1.11 1.54
CA ASP A 77 -14.58 -0.99 2.43
C ASP A 77 -15.71 -0.10 1.84
N PRO A 78 -16.77 -0.70 1.27
CA PRO A 78 -17.89 0.05 0.69
C PRO A 78 -18.68 0.89 1.70
N ARG A 79 -18.50 0.68 3.02
CA ARG A 79 -19.21 1.45 4.04
C ARG A 79 -18.61 2.85 4.22
N HIS A 80 -17.32 3.00 3.91
CA HIS A 80 -16.57 4.23 4.18
C HIS A 80 -16.01 4.85 2.90
N TYR A 81 -15.58 4.04 1.93
CA TYR A 81 -15.13 4.53 0.64
C TYR A 81 -16.32 4.73 -0.29
N ARG A 82 -16.49 5.97 -0.79
CA ARG A 82 -17.61 6.37 -1.65
C ARG A 82 -17.36 6.16 -3.15
N GLY A 83 -16.13 5.83 -3.53
CA GLY A 83 -15.80 5.49 -4.91
C GLY A 83 -16.24 4.06 -5.27
N PRO A 84 -16.09 3.66 -6.54
CA PRO A 84 -16.38 2.29 -6.95
C PRO A 84 -15.42 1.33 -6.23
N VAL A 85 -15.97 0.38 -5.46
CA VAL A 85 -15.18 -0.66 -4.81
C VAL A 85 -14.73 -1.67 -5.87
N THR A 86 -13.55 -1.42 -6.44
CA THR A 86 -12.91 -2.29 -7.43
C THR A 86 -11.90 -3.24 -6.79
N TYR A 87 -11.48 -2.96 -5.56
CA TYR A 87 -10.44 -3.68 -4.82
C TYR A 87 -11.01 -4.91 -4.12
N PRO A 88 -10.56 -6.13 -4.47
CA PRO A 88 -10.93 -7.34 -3.73
C PRO A 88 -10.39 -7.31 -2.30
N SER A 89 -11.11 -7.91 -1.35
CA SER A 89 -10.70 -7.95 0.04
C SER A 89 -9.41 -8.75 0.27
N GLY A 90 -8.58 -8.30 1.22
CA GLY A 90 -7.53 -9.08 1.85
C GLY A 90 -6.11 -8.58 1.60
N GLU A 91 -5.19 -8.93 2.52
CA GLU A 91 -3.82 -8.38 2.61
C GLU A 91 -3.00 -8.49 1.32
N ARG A 92 -3.06 -9.66 0.65
CA ARG A 92 -2.35 -9.87 -0.62
C ARG A 92 -2.86 -8.98 -1.74
N SER A 93 -4.17 -8.70 -1.72
CA SER A 93 -4.77 -7.77 -2.67
C SER A 93 -4.31 -6.34 -2.36
N CYS A 94 -4.21 -5.96 -1.09
CA CYS A 94 -3.68 -4.66 -0.69
C CYS A 94 -2.31 -4.39 -1.31
N ASP A 95 -1.36 -5.32 -1.13
CA ASP A 95 -0.02 -5.18 -1.69
C ASP A 95 0.01 -5.17 -3.22
N LEU A 96 -0.75 -6.07 -3.86
CA LEU A 96 -0.79 -6.15 -5.32
C LEU A 96 -1.31 -4.85 -5.93
N PHE A 97 -2.44 -4.34 -5.43
CA PHE A 97 -3.01 -3.11 -5.93
C PHE A 97 -2.18 -1.88 -5.54
N LEU A 98 -1.50 -1.91 -4.39
CA LEU A 98 -0.57 -0.86 -4.01
C LEU A 98 0.63 -0.81 -4.97
N PHE A 99 1.32 -1.94 -5.18
CA PHE A 99 2.49 -1.99 -6.05
C PHE A 99 2.18 -1.74 -7.52
N ALA A 100 0.95 -2.01 -7.96
CA ALA A 100 0.49 -1.64 -9.29
C ALA A 100 0.40 -0.12 -9.53
N ARG A 101 0.46 0.72 -8.48
CA ARG A 101 0.36 2.18 -8.61
C ARG A 101 1.69 2.85 -8.93
N SER A 102 2.79 2.37 -8.36
CA SER A 102 4.10 3.00 -8.56
C SER A 102 5.27 2.10 -8.14
N PRO A 103 6.39 2.10 -8.90
CA PRO A 103 7.65 1.50 -8.45
C PRO A 103 8.20 2.12 -7.15
N ALA A 104 7.85 3.37 -6.83
CA ALA A 104 8.29 4.04 -5.60
C ALA A 104 7.74 3.34 -4.34
N LEU A 105 6.51 2.80 -4.41
CA LEU A 105 5.89 2.04 -3.33
C LEU A 105 6.58 0.68 -3.11
N VAL A 106 7.10 0.09 -4.20
CA VAL A 106 7.94 -1.10 -4.12
C VAL A 106 9.30 -0.77 -3.50
N ALA A 107 9.86 0.41 -3.77
CA ALA A 107 11.14 0.81 -3.17
C ALA A 107 11.05 0.93 -1.64
N ASP A 108 9.97 1.56 -1.16
CA ASP A 108 9.76 1.90 0.25
C ASP A 108 9.64 0.67 1.15
N VAL A 109 9.00 -0.43 0.68
CA VAL A 109 8.88 -1.67 1.47
C VAL A 109 10.23 -2.24 1.92
N TRP A 110 11.29 -2.00 1.15
CA TRP A 110 12.61 -2.55 1.43
C TRP A 110 13.35 -1.82 2.56
N ASP A 111 12.83 -0.71 3.08
CA ASP A 111 13.44 0.06 4.19
C ASP A 111 13.10 -0.48 5.59
N GLY A 112 12.48 -1.67 5.67
CA GLY A 112 12.25 -2.36 6.94
C GLY A 112 10.88 -2.99 7.12
N ASP A 113 10.01 -2.86 6.12
CA ASP A 113 8.66 -3.43 6.16
C ASP A 113 8.62 -4.85 5.54
N ALA A 114 7.50 -5.53 5.77
CA ALA A 114 7.21 -6.84 5.19
C ALA A 114 5.98 -6.74 4.27
N SER A 115 6.10 -7.35 3.10
CA SER A 115 5.00 -7.49 2.15
C SER A 115 4.31 -8.84 2.28
N TYR A 116 2.98 -8.81 2.27
CA TYR A 116 2.09 -9.95 2.16
C TYR A 116 2.07 -10.57 0.76
N LEU A 117 2.43 -9.85 -0.30
CA LEU A 117 2.61 -10.42 -1.65
C LEU A 117 4.00 -11.05 -1.83
N LEU A 118 5.02 -10.46 -1.19
CA LEU A 118 6.42 -10.88 -1.32
C LEU A 118 6.90 -11.68 -0.10
N HIS A 119 6.09 -12.65 0.33
CA HIS A 119 6.39 -13.49 1.50
C HIS A 119 7.19 -14.75 1.12
N GLY A 120 8.08 -15.23 2.00
CA GLY A 120 8.77 -16.51 1.84
C GLY A 120 10.29 -16.51 2.10
N ALA A 121 10.92 -17.66 1.84
CA ALA A 121 12.23 -18.09 2.35
C ALA A 121 13.45 -17.22 2.02
N THR A 122 13.29 -16.11 1.31
CA THR A 122 14.39 -15.15 1.15
C THR A 122 13.90 -13.71 1.04
N ALA A 123 13.22 -13.17 2.04
CA ALA A 123 13.01 -11.71 2.15
C ALA A 123 14.30 -10.90 1.89
N ARG A 124 15.45 -11.45 2.32
CA ARG A 124 16.79 -10.92 2.00
C ARG A 124 17.15 -11.02 0.51
N ALA A 125 16.89 -12.13 -0.18
CA ALA A 125 17.19 -12.24 -1.62
C ALA A 125 16.19 -11.46 -2.47
N LEU A 126 14.92 -11.38 -2.06
CA LEU A 126 13.92 -10.50 -2.66
C LEU A 126 14.34 -9.04 -2.50
N LYS A 127 14.82 -8.62 -1.31
CA LYS A 127 15.42 -7.31 -1.11
C LYS A 127 16.62 -7.08 -2.02
N THR A 128 17.56 -8.00 -2.12
CA THR A 128 18.72 -7.87 -3.03
C THR A 128 18.29 -7.73 -4.50
N ARG A 129 17.27 -8.49 -4.91
CA ARG A 129 16.78 -8.55 -6.29
C ARG A 129 15.93 -7.33 -6.67
N PHE A 130 15.09 -6.87 -5.75
CA PHE A 130 14.06 -5.87 -6.02
C PHE A 130 14.31 -4.51 -5.38
N SER A 131 15.36 -4.34 -4.56
CA SER A 131 15.77 -3.01 -4.07
C SER A 131 16.32 -2.11 -5.16
N ARG A 132 16.74 -2.64 -6.30
CA ARG A 132 17.25 -1.85 -7.45
C ARG A 132 16.09 -1.35 -8.31
N PRO A 133 16.22 -0.18 -8.98
CA PRO A 133 15.16 0.38 -9.81
C PRO A 133 14.57 -0.57 -10.86
N ALA A 134 15.39 -1.43 -11.47
CA ALA A 134 14.92 -2.42 -12.45
C ALA A 134 14.02 -3.50 -11.80
N GLY A 135 14.35 -3.94 -10.58
CA GLY A 135 13.54 -4.87 -9.83
C GLY A 135 12.26 -4.24 -9.27
N GLN A 136 12.32 -2.98 -8.84
CA GLN A 136 11.14 -2.21 -8.44
C GLN A 136 10.13 -2.08 -9.60
N ARG A 137 10.62 -1.73 -10.79
CA ARG A 137 9.82 -1.67 -12.03
C ARG A 137 9.22 -3.03 -12.37
N LEU A 138 10.01 -4.11 -12.29
CA LEU A 138 9.50 -5.46 -12.57
C LEU A 138 8.31 -5.82 -11.67
N VAL A 139 8.42 -5.60 -10.36
CA VAL A 139 7.31 -5.88 -9.42
C VAL A 139 6.10 -5.03 -9.76
N HIS A 140 6.29 -3.73 -9.99
CA HIS A 140 5.21 -2.83 -10.43
C HIS A 140 4.51 -3.33 -11.69
N ASP A 141 5.28 -3.65 -12.75
CA ASP A 141 4.74 -4.06 -14.04
C ASP A 141 3.98 -5.38 -13.94
N VAL A 142 4.48 -6.33 -13.14
CA VAL A 142 3.77 -7.59 -12.86
C VAL A 142 2.47 -7.31 -12.09
N CYS A 143 2.49 -6.45 -11.07
CA CYS A 143 1.29 -6.13 -10.32
C CYS A 143 0.24 -5.42 -11.21
N ALA A 144 0.66 -4.48 -12.06
CA ALA A 144 -0.21 -3.80 -13.02
C ALA A 144 -0.78 -4.76 -14.08
N GLU A 145 0.00 -5.76 -14.52
CA GLU A 145 -0.49 -6.84 -15.37
C GLU A 145 -1.52 -7.72 -14.64
N ALA A 146 -1.28 -8.04 -13.37
CA ALA A 146 -2.22 -8.83 -12.58
C ALA A 146 -3.57 -8.11 -12.37
N VAL A 147 -3.56 -6.78 -12.16
CA VAL A 147 -4.79 -5.97 -12.11
C VAL A 147 -5.56 -6.07 -13.43
N ARG A 148 -4.88 -5.95 -14.58
CA ARG A 148 -5.51 -6.11 -15.91
C ARG A 148 -6.09 -7.51 -16.12
N LEU A 149 -5.38 -8.56 -15.67
CA LEU A 149 -5.88 -9.94 -15.72
C LEU A 149 -7.15 -10.10 -14.88
N ARG A 150 -7.19 -9.50 -13.68
CA ARG A 150 -8.39 -9.47 -12.83
C ARG A 150 -9.56 -8.79 -13.53
N ASP A 151 -9.32 -7.65 -14.18
CA ASP A 151 -10.37 -6.92 -14.90
C ASP A 151 -10.88 -7.69 -16.12
N ALA A 152 -10.03 -8.54 -16.72
CA ALA A 152 -10.42 -9.52 -17.73
C ALA A 152 -11.10 -10.79 -17.17
N GLY A 153 -11.42 -10.83 -15.88
CA GLY A 153 -12.14 -11.93 -15.23
C GLY A 153 -11.27 -13.10 -14.77
N LYS A 154 -9.93 -12.98 -14.76
CA LYS A 154 -9.04 -14.03 -14.23
C LYS A 154 -9.08 -14.06 -12.71
N ARG A 155 -9.36 -15.24 -12.15
CA ARG A 155 -9.53 -15.45 -10.69
C ARG A 155 -8.23 -15.74 -9.96
N ASP A 156 -7.21 -16.20 -10.67
CA ASP A 156 -5.90 -16.63 -10.15
C ASP A 156 -4.80 -15.56 -10.32
N TYR A 157 -5.17 -14.32 -10.64
CA TYR A 157 -4.26 -13.21 -10.90
C TYR A 157 -3.23 -12.95 -9.78
N ILE A 158 -3.62 -13.12 -8.49
CA ILE A 158 -2.68 -12.99 -7.35
C ILE A 158 -1.61 -14.08 -7.41
N LYS A 159 -2.02 -15.34 -7.57
CA LYS A 159 -1.09 -16.48 -7.66
C LYS A 159 -0.18 -16.35 -8.88
N TRP A 160 -0.73 -15.86 -9.99
CA TRP A 160 0.04 -15.56 -11.18
C TRP A 160 1.10 -14.47 -10.90
N ALA A 161 0.75 -13.41 -10.18
CA ALA A 161 1.68 -12.33 -9.83
C ALA A 161 2.81 -12.83 -8.93
N GLU A 162 2.47 -13.56 -7.86
CA GLU A 162 3.42 -14.19 -6.94
C GLU A 162 4.42 -15.07 -7.72
N HIS A 163 3.92 -15.91 -8.63
CA HIS A 163 4.75 -16.79 -9.45
C HIS A 163 5.61 -16.02 -10.47
N ALA A 164 5.05 -15.03 -11.15
CA ALA A 164 5.77 -14.21 -12.12
C ALA A 164 6.91 -13.42 -11.46
N ILE A 165 6.69 -12.86 -10.27
CA ILE A 165 7.73 -12.17 -9.50
C ILE A 165 8.83 -13.15 -9.07
N ALA A 166 8.47 -14.36 -8.62
CA ALA A 166 9.45 -15.36 -8.21
C ALA A 166 10.38 -15.79 -9.38
N LEU A 167 9.80 -16.00 -10.56
CA LEU A 167 10.52 -16.53 -11.73
C LEU A 167 11.29 -15.49 -12.55
N ARG A 168 10.79 -14.26 -12.72
CA ARG A 168 11.38 -13.28 -13.67
C ARG A 168 12.69 -12.67 -13.17
N THR A 169 13.83 -13.05 -13.74
CA THR A 169 15.14 -12.48 -13.38
C THR A 169 15.26 -11.03 -13.82
N VAL A 170 15.87 -10.19 -12.97
CA VAL A 170 16.24 -8.82 -13.31
C VAL A 170 17.59 -8.91 -14.03
N SER A 171 17.60 -8.72 -15.33
CA SER A 171 18.82 -8.57 -16.15
C SER A 171 19.45 -7.20 -15.95
#